data_AF-M0NLR3-F1
#
_entry.id   AF-M0NLR3-F1
#
_cell.length_a   1.000
_cell.length_b   1.000
_cell.length_c   1.000
_cell.angle_alpha   90.00
_cell.angle_beta   90.00
_cell.angle_gamma   90.00
#
_symmetry.space_group_name_H-M   'P 1'
#
loop_
_entity.id
_entity.type
_entity.pdbx_description
1 polymer ?
#
loop_
_entity_poly.entity_id
_entity_poly.type
_entity_poly.pdbx_seq_one_letter_code
_entity_poly.pdbx_strand_id
1 'polypeptide(L)'
;MYDSESYDRDGEYMKSDFYALMSYHNFCVYQDEMNHVRELISNGGGELLEYVAKMARNDVGNIKRALKRATVRDRELAQQLRERGYNRLVADQSDAEQERLDLDIPVDDQEISLEHTPEDFNILQRKDYRVGDERVLLVIPCSQTKPYSNSRTHRVVADVTAEWNDQIHKVTVSGMYGPVPEQYESLSQIKSYEYVLTNAEKQRQQLVVNRLVSYLEEYGSQFDAIVGYATSKTYRTVIEQAFSEYGDGVVLPKDPKMRALTEHFRTTNLEELSEHLDDVLSSTPSQ
;
A
#
# COMPACT_ATOMS: atom_id res chain seq x y z
N MET A 1 -2.06 -35.27 -4.35
CA MET A 1 -1.70 -35.92 -3.08
C MET A 1 -1.10 -34.84 -2.21
N TYR A 2 -1.72 -34.50 -1.08
CA TYR A 2 -1.24 -33.39 -0.23
C TYR A 2 0.02 -33.81 0.53
N ASP A 3 0.93 -32.84 0.74
CA ASP A 3 2.21 -33.04 1.43
C ASP A 3 2.00 -33.39 2.92
N SER A 4 2.88 -34.20 3.51
CA SER A 4 2.78 -34.66 4.90
C SER A 4 2.81 -33.51 5.91
N GLU A 5 3.37 -32.36 5.52
CA GLU A 5 3.31 -31.11 6.30
C GLU A 5 1.91 -30.49 6.38
N SER A 6 0.93 -30.95 5.59
CA SER A 6 -0.44 -30.43 5.57
C SER A 6 -1.33 -31.00 6.67
N TYR A 7 -0.81 -31.97 7.43
CA TYR A 7 -1.52 -32.66 8.49
C TYR A 7 -0.91 -32.34 9.86
N ASP A 8 -1.68 -32.58 10.92
CA ASP A 8 -1.14 -32.57 12.28
C ASP A 8 -0.14 -33.72 12.50
N ARG A 9 0.51 -33.75 13.67
CA ARG A 9 1.59 -34.72 13.96
C ARG A 9 1.14 -36.19 13.89
N ASP A 10 -0.15 -36.44 14.09
CA ASP A 10 -0.73 -37.79 14.11
C ASP A 10 -1.38 -38.16 12.76
N GLY A 11 -1.41 -37.24 11.80
CA GLY A 11 -1.97 -37.45 10.45
C GLY A 11 -3.50 -37.49 10.42
N GLU A 12 -4.16 -37.12 11.52
CA GLU A 12 -5.60 -37.31 11.75
C GLU A 12 -6.40 -36.09 11.25
N TYR A 13 -5.83 -34.88 11.35
CA TYR A 13 -6.51 -33.64 10.98
C TYR A 13 -5.68 -32.82 10.00
N MET A 14 -6.34 -32.29 8.96
CA MET A 14 -5.69 -31.43 7.97
C MET A 14 -5.58 -30.01 8.53
N LYS A 15 -4.40 -29.39 8.46
CA LYS A 15 -4.17 -28.01 8.94
C LYS A 15 -5.16 -27.01 8.33
N SER A 16 -5.58 -27.23 7.08
CA SER A 16 -6.59 -26.41 6.41
C SER A 16 -7.93 -26.39 7.13
N ASP A 17 -8.31 -27.46 7.82
CA ASP A 17 -9.57 -27.55 8.54
C ASP A 17 -9.55 -26.67 9.78
N PHE A 18 -8.42 -26.65 10.50
CA PHE A 18 -8.23 -25.72 11.62
C PHE A 18 -8.22 -24.26 11.15
N TYR A 19 -7.55 -23.95 10.04
CA TYR A 19 -7.57 -22.60 9.47
C TYR A 19 -8.98 -22.19 9.01
N ALA A 20 -9.74 -23.12 8.43
CA ALA A 20 -11.12 -22.88 8.04
C ALA A 20 -12.00 -22.60 9.27
N LEU A 21 -11.87 -23.40 10.33
CA LEU A 21 -12.60 -23.20 11.59
C LEU A 21 -12.23 -21.88 12.28
N MET A 22 -10.95 -21.53 12.36
CA MET A 22 -10.52 -20.23 12.91
C MET A 22 -11.01 -19.07 12.05
N SER A 23 -10.95 -19.20 10.72
CA SER A 23 -11.43 -18.15 9.81
C SER A 23 -12.93 -17.96 9.93
N TYR A 24 -13.68 -19.06 10.04
CA TYR A 24 -15.12 -19.04 10.28
C TYR A 24 -15.46 -18.41 11.63
N HIS A 25 -14.75 -18.78 12.70
CA HIS A 25 -14.93 -18.17 14.01
C HIS A 25 -14.66 -16.66 13.98
N ASN A 26 -13.52 -16.24 13.41
CA ASN A 26 -13.18 -14.83 13.27
C ASN A 26 -14.22 -14.08 12.45
N PHE A 27 -14.70 -14.68 11.34
CA PHE A 27 -15.76 -14.09 10.53
C PHE A 27 -17.05 -13.89 11.34
N CYS A 28 -17.50 -14.89 12.10
CA CYS A 28 -18.66 -14.75 12.97
C CYS A 28 -18.46 -13.66 14.02
N VAL A 29 -17.30 -13.62 14.69
CA VAL A 29 -16.98 -12.57 15.68
C VAL A 29 -17.02 -11.17 15.05
N TYR A 30 -16.44 -10.99 13.87
CA TYR A 30 -16.50 -9.71 13.16
C TYR A 30 -17.91 -9.34 12.71
N GLN A 31 -18.68 -10.32 12.24
CA GLN A 31 -20.05 -10.10 11.81
C GLN A 31 -20.95 -9.72 12.99
N ASP A 32 -20.81 -10.39 14.13
CA ASP A 32 -21.52 -10.11 15.37
C ASP A 32 -21.15 -8.70 15.88
N GLU A 33 -19.87 -8.34 15.87
CA GLU A 33 -19.39 -7.01 16.25
C GLU A 33 -19.98 -5.91 15.34
N MET A 34 -19.97 -6.13 14.02
CA MET A 34 -20.54 -5.18 13.05
C MET A 34 -22.05 -5.00 13.24
N ASN A 35 -22.77 -6.09 13.50
CA ASN A 35 -24.20 -6.04 13.79
C ASN A 35 -24.46 -5.29 15.10
N HIS A 36 -23.68 -5.57 16.13
CA HIS A 36 -23.79 -4.89 17.42
C HIS A 36 -23.56 -3.37 17.27
N VAL A 37 -22.50 -2.95 16.57
CA VAL A 37 -22.23 -1.53 16.32
C VAL A 37 -23.37 -0.86 15.52
N ARG A 38 -23.92 -1.55 14.51
CA ARG A 38 -25.08 -1.03 13.75
C ARG A 38 -26.33 -0.86 14.61
N GLU A 39 -26.58 -1.79 15.52
CA GLU A 39 -27.68 -1.67 16.49
C GLU A 39 -27.47 -0.47 17.40
N LEU A 40 -26.27 -0.28 17.95
CA LEU A 40 -25.93 0.88 18.80
C LEU A 40 -26.09 2.22 18.06
N ILE A 41 -25.79 2.27 16.76
CA ILE A 41 -26.03 3.44 15.92
C ILE A 41 -27.54 3.65 15.72
N SER A 42 -28.26 2.59 15.36
CA SER A 42 -29.69 2.64 15.02
C SER A 42 -30.58 2.99 16.21
N ASN A 43 -30.21 2.53 17.40
CA ASN A 43 -30.96 2.80 18.63
C ASN A 43 -30.91 4.27 19.05
N GLY A 44 -29.93 5.05 18.56
CA GLY A 44 -29.89 6.50 18.72
C GLY A 44 -29.98 6.97 20.17
N GLY A 45 -28.85 6.97 20.88
CA GLY A 45 -28.81 7.44 22.28
C GLY A 45 -27.42 7.72 22.84
N GLY A 46 -26.40 7.75 21.98
CA GLY A 46 -25.01 7.81 22.41
C GLY A 46 -24.49 6.48 23.00
N GLU A 47 -25.21 5.36 22.79
CA GLU A 47 -24.78 4.03 23.23
C GLU A 47 -23.48 3.58 22.53
N LEU A 48 -23.29 3.98 21.27
CA LEU A 48 -22.02 3.78 20.56
C LEU A 48 -20.86 4.49 21.26
N LEU A 49 -21.07 5.74 21.69
CA LEU A 49 -20.03 6.50 22.39
C LEU A 49 -19.66 5.83 23.71
N GLU A 50 -20.64 5.33 24.46
CA GLU A 50 -20.41 4.58 25.69
C GLU A 50 -19.61 3.29 25.43
N TYR A 51 -19.93 2.57 24.35
CA TYR A 51 -19.22 1.37 23.94
C TYR A 51 -17.75 1.66 23.59
N VAL A 52 -17.51 2.66 22.75
CA VAL A 52 -16.16 3.09 22.35
C VAL A 52 -15.36 3.61 23.55
N ALA A 53 -15.99 4.36 24.46
CA ALA A 53 -15.34 4.86 25.67
C ALA A 53 -14.91 3.72 26.61
N LYS A 54 -15.72 2.66 26.74
CA LYS A 54 -15.36 1.44 27.49
C LYS A 54 -14.17 0.72 26.85
N MET A 55 -14.15 0.56 25.53
CA MET A 55 -13.00 -0.02 24.83
C MET A 55 -11.73 0.80 25.04
N ALA A 56 -11.83 2.12 24.93
CA ALA A 56 -10.72 3.04 25.18
C ALA A 56 -10.21 2.96 26.64
N ARG A 57 -11.12 2.80 27.61
CA ARG A 57 -10.76 2.63 29.03
C ARG A 57 -10.01 1.32 29.28
N ASN A 58 -10.34 0.27 28.55
CA ASN A 58 -9.69 -1.04 28.66
C ASN A 58 -8.41 -1.16 27.80
N ASP A 59 -7.90 -0.04 27.29
CA ASP A 59 -6.70 0.06 26.44
C ASP A 59 -6.74 -0.92 25.24
N VAL A 60 -7.92 -1.11 24.66
CA VAL A 60 -8.10 -1.91 23.43
C VAL A 60 -7.47 -1.16 22.26
N GLY A 61 -6.30 -1.65 21.82
CA GLY A 61 -5.56 -1.10 20.69
C GLY A 61 -5.25 0.40 20.86
N ASN A 62 -5.43 1.17 19.79
CA ASN A 62 -5.14 2.61 19.76
C ASN A 62 -6.38 3.50 19.98
N ILE A 63 -7.51 2.93 20.40
CA ILE A 63 -8.81 3.62 20.48
C ILE A 63 -8.74 4.82 21.43
N LYS A 64 -8.07 4.68 22.58
CA LYS A 64 -7.87 5.78 23.55
C LYS A 64 -7.16 6.99 22.93
N ARG A 65 -6.13 6.76 22.13
CA ARG A 65 -5.38 7.82 21.45
C ARG A 65 -6.23 8.47 20.35
N ALA A 66 -6.95 7.66 19.58
CA ALA A 66 -7.85 8.15 18.53
C ALA A 66 -8.99 9.00 19.10
N LEU A 67 -9.61 8.55 20.21
CA LEU A 67 -10.70 9.27 20.87
C LEU A 67 -10.22 10.60 21.47
N LYS A 68 -9.05 10.61 22.13
CA LYS A 68 -8.43 11.86 22.60
C LYS A 68 -8.24 12.87 21.47
N ARG A 69 -7.74 12.44 20.31
CA ARG A 69 -7.56 13.29 19.13
C ARG A 69 -8.89 13.82 18.58
N ALA A 70 -9.90 12.97 18.49
CA ALA A 70 -11.22 13.38 18.03
C ALA A 70 -11.78 14.52 18.91
N THR A 71 -11.56 14.47 20.23
CA THR A 71 -11.99 15.54 21.15
C THR A 71 -11.29 16.88 20.98
N VAL A 72 -10.12 16.92 20.31
CA VAL A 72 -9.44 18.19 20.01
C VAL A 72 -10.23 19.00 18.97
N ARG A 73 -10.80 18.32 17.98
CA ARG A 73 -11.56 18.94 16.88
C ARG A 73 -13.05 19.04 17.21
N ASP A 74 -13.59 18.04 17.89
CA ASP A 74 -15.00 17.95 18.24
C ASP A 74 -15.22 18.28 19.73
N ARG A 75 -15.63 19.54 19.97
CA ARG A 75 -15.95 20.04 21.31
C ARG A 75 -17.21 19.40 21.89
N GLU A 76 -18.14 18.99 21.04
CA GLU A 76 -19.37 18.33 21.48
C GLU A 76 -19.06 16.93 22.00
N LEU A 77 -18.26 16.15 21.26
CA LEU A 77 -17.73 14.86 21.69
C LEU A 77 -16.97 14.98 23.02
N ALA A 78 -16.11 16.00 23.15
CA ALA A 78 -15.38 16.27 24.39
C ALA A 78 -16.32 16.50 25.58
N GLN A 79 -17.38 17.28 25.38
CA GLN A 79 -18.40 17.53 26.39
C GLN A 79 -19.17 16.25 26.74
N GLN A 80 -19.63 15.50 25.74
CA GLN A 80 -20.37 14.26 25.93
C GLN A 80 -19.57 13.21 26.73
N LEU A 81 -18.25 13.12 26.53
CA LEU A 81 -17.37 12.24 27.29
C LEU A 81 -17.19 12.72 28.75
N ARG A 82 -17.09 14.03 28.99
CA ARG A 82 -17.00 14.60 30.34
C ARG A 82 -18.28 14.35 31.14
N GLU A 83 -19.43 14.57 30.53
CA GLU A 83 -20.75 14.32 31.13
C GLU A 83 -20.94 12.85 31.53
N ARG A 84 -20.32 11.93 30.78
CA ARG A 84 -20.30 10.49 31.06
C ARG A 84 -19.18 10.04 32.01
N GLY A 85 -18.36 10.96 32.53
CA GLY A 85 -17.30 10.68 33.49
C GLY A 85 -15.97 10.20 32.88
N TYR A 86 -15.82 10.25 31.56
CA TYR A 86 -14.61 9.83 30.84
C TYR A 86 -13.58 10.95 30.67
N ASN A 87 -13.34 11.74 31.72
CA ASN A 87 -12.44 12.90 31.67
C ASN A 87 -11.02 12.57 31.18
N ARG A 88 -10.52 11.36 31.49
CA ARG A 88 -9.19 10.88 31.07
C ARG A 88 -9.09 10.56 29.57
N LEU A 89 -10.21 10.48 28.88
CA LEU A 89 -10.29 10.23 27.43
C LEU A 89 -10.41 11.52 26.62
N VAL A 90 -10.44 12.68 27.27
CA VAL A 90 -10.45 13.99 26.64
C VAL A 90 -9.03 14.55 26.62
N ALA A 91 -8.64 15.19 25.52
CA ALA A 91 -7.34 15.85 25.42
C ALA A 91 -7.23 17.03 26.40
N ASP A 92 -6.07 17.19 27.05
CA ASP A 92 -5.77 18.33 27.92
C ASP A 92 -5.11 19.48 27.12
N GLN A 93 -4.96 20.67 27.72
CA GLN A 93 -4.36 21.84 27.07
C GLN A 93 -2.92 21.59 26.59
N SER A 94 -2.14 20.77 27.30
CA SER A 94 -0.80 20.36 26.87
C SER A 94 -0.80 19.39 25.70
N ASP A 95 -1.78 18.47 25.66
CA ASP A 95 -1.99 17.54 24.53
C ASP A 95 -2.39 18.34 23.27
N ALA A 96 -3.22 19.38 23.44
CA ALA A 96 -3.68 20.24 22.35
C ALA A 96 -2.60 21.17 21.76
N GLU A 97 -1.60 21.60 22.54
CA GLU A 97 -0.49 22.42 22.03
C GLU A 97 0.58 21.59 21.32
N GLN A 98 0.96 20.42 21.87
CA GLN A 98 1.85 19.48 21.16
C GLN A 98 1.19 18.91 19.90
N GLU A 99 -0.12 18.61 19.90
CA GLU A 99 -0.82 18.13 18.71
C GLU A 99 -1.16 19.22 17.67
N ARG A 100 -1.23 20.52 18.06
CA ARG A 100 -1.25 21.64 17.09
C ARG A 100 0.12 21.88 16.45
N LEU A 101 1.22 21.49 17.09
CA LEU A 101 2.56 21.53 16.52
C LEU A 101 2.89 20.29 15.69
N ASP A 102 2.24 19.15 15.96
CA ASP A 102 2.22 17.96 15.09
C ASP A 102 1.26 18.12 13.88
N LEU A 103 0.83 19.35 13.56
CA LEU A 103 0.15 19.70 12.30
C LEU A 103 1.15 19.65 11.12
N ASP A 104 1.57 18.44 10.79
CA ASP A 104 2.08 18.12 9.45
C ASP A 104 1.94 16.62 9.12
N ILE A 105 0.95 15.95 9.75
CA ILE A 105 0.41 14.72 9.17
C ILE A 105 -0.84 15.14 8.42
N PRO A 106 -0.85 15.11 7.07
CA PRO A 106 -2.08 15.35 6.33
C PRO A 106 -3.09 14.34 6.84
N VAL A 107 -4.22 14.82 7.36
CA VAL A 107 -5.45 14.04 7.27
C VAL A 107 -5.74 14.06 5.79
N ASP A 108 -5.19 13.08 5.08
CA ASP A 108 -5.63 12.78 3.74
C ASP A 108 -7.11 12.46 3.91
N ASP A 109 -7.99 13.31 3.38
CA ASP A 109 -9.39 12.97 3.12
C ASP A 109 -9.40 11.87 2.03
N GLN A 110 -8.74 10.74 2.31
CA GLN A 110 -8.99 9.50 1.60
C GLN A 110 -10.38 9.07 2.07
N GLU A 111 -11.40 9.65 1.44
CA GLU A 111 -12.65 8.95 1.25
C GLU A 111 -12.29 7.61 0.63
N ILE A 112 -12.39 6.55 1.45
CA ILE A 112 -12.24 5.17 1.00
C ILE A 112 -13.44 4.90 0.10
N SER A 113 -13.29 5.27 -1.17
CA SER A 113 -14.34 5.07 -2.15
C SER A 113 -14.28 3.63 -2.64
N LEU A 114 -15.27 2.84 -2.24
CA LEU A 114 -15.56 1.53 -2.82
C LEU A 114 -16.11 1.65 -4.26
N GLU A 115 -16.26 2.86 -4.79
CA GLU A 115 -16.78 3.09 -6.15
C GLU A 115 -15.78 2.63 -7.21
N HIS A 116 -14.49 2.56 -6.88
CA HIS A 116 -13.46 2.26 -7.86
C HIS A 116 -13.26 0.77 -8.10
N THR A 117 -13.22 0.38 -9.37
CA THR A 117 -12.96 -0.99 -9.82
C THR A 117 -11.64 -1.08 -10.57
N PRO A 118 -11.03 -2.26 -10.76
CA PRO A 118 -9.82 -2.40 -11.57
C PRO A 118 -9.93 -1.85 -12.99
N GLU A 119 -11.14 -1.65 -13.52
CA GLU A 119 -11.38 -1.12 -14.87
C GLU A 119 -11.35 0.42 -14.94
N ASP A 120 -11.34 1.11 -13.81
CA ASP A 120 -11.38 2.57 -13.74
C ASP A 120 -10.08 3.23 -14.24
N PHE A 121 -8.99 2.47 -14.31
CA PHE A 121 -7.74 2.91 -14.89
C PHE A 121 -7.04 1.78 -15.63
N ASN A 122 -6.73 2.06 -16.90
CA ASN A 122 -5.82 1.27 -17.72
C ASN A 122 -5.03 2.24 -18.62
N ILE A 123 -3.70 2.24 -18.46
CA ILE A 123 -2.82 3.14 -19.20
C ILE A 123 -2.90 2.93 -20.72
N LEU A 124 -3.10 1.70 -21.19
CA LEU A 124 -3.20 1.38 -22.62
C LEU A 124 -4.47 1.93 -23.27
N GLN A 125 -5.46 2.32 -22.48
CA GLN A 125 -6.69 2.93 -22.99
C GLN A 125 -6.57 4.46 -23.11
N ARG A 126 -5.48 5.05 -22.60
CA ARG A 126 -5.25 6.50 -22.61
C ARG A 126 -4.54 6.96 -23.87
N LYS A 127 -5.28 7.64 -24.75
CA LYS A 127 -4.77 8.18 -26.01
C LYS A 127 -3.79 9.35 -25.84
N ASP A 128 -3.85 10.01 -24.68
CA ASP A 128 -2.97 11.12 -24.29
C ASP A 128 -1.63 10.64 -23.74
N TYR A 129 -1.47 9.34 -23.49
CA TYR A 129 -0.23 8.81 -22.94
C TYR A 129 0.88 8.72 -23.98
N ARG A 130 2.05 9.24 -23.63
CA ARG A 130 3.29 9.12 -24.38
C ARG A 130 4.45 8.97 -23.40
N VAL A 131 5.42 8.16 -23.77
CA VAL A 131 6.76 8.17 -23.17
C VAL A 131 7.52 9.36 -23.79
N GLY A 132 8.34 10.04 -22.99
CA GLY A 132 9.20 11.12 -23.46
C GLY A 132 10.52 10.59 -24.02
N ASP A 133 11.57 11.39 -23.91
CA ASP A 133 12.93 11.05 -24.34
C ASP A 133 13.75 10.37 -23.21
N GLU A 134 13.07 9.86 -22.16
CA GLU A 134 13.73 9.17 -21.06
C GLU A 134 14.37 7.86 -21.52
N ARG A 135 15.57 7.57 -21.03
CA ARG A 135 16.34 6.39 -21.45
C ARG A 135 16.02 5.14 -20.64
N VAL A 136 15.60 5.30 -19.39
CA VAL A 136 15.40 4.16 -18.48
C VAL A 136 13.98 4.13 -17.97
N LEU A 137 13.35 2.95 -18.03
CA LEU A 137 12.08 2.68 -17.36
C LEU A 137 12.35 2.17 -15.94
N LEU A 138 11.93 2.92 -14.92
CA LEU A 138 12.01 2.51 -13.52
C LEU A 138 10.63 2.09 -12.99
N VAL A 139 10.50 0.81 -12.67
CA VAL A 139 9.28 0.19 -12.15
C VAL A 139 9.37 0.04 -10.63
N ILE A 140 8.43 0.65 -9.89
CA ILE A 140 8.44 0.69 -8.42
C ILE A 140 7.10 0.17 -7.88
N PRO A 141 7.03 -0.63 -6.80
CA PRO A 141 5.76 -1.01 -6.20
C PRO A 141 5.00 0.18 -5.61
N CYS A 142 3.67 0.10 -5.59
CA CYS A 142 2.85 1.14 -4.98
C CYS A 142 3.04 1.23 -3.45
N SER A 143 2.78 2.42 -2.90
CA SER A 143 2.75 2.70 -1.47
C SER A 143 1.34 3.02 -0.98
N GLN A 144 1.12 2.95 0.33
CA GLN A 144 -0.15 3.36 0.95
C GLN A 144 -0.37 4.88 0.80
N THR A 145 0.65 5.69 1.06
CA THR A 145 0.58 7.15 0.86
C THR A 145 0.54 7.47 -0.63
N LYS A 146 -0.39 8.36 -1.02
CA LYS A 146 -0.59 8.83 -2.39
C LYS A 146 -0.69 10.36 -2.45
N PRO A 147 -0.33 11.02 -3.56
CA PRO A 147 0.34 10.47 -4.75
C PRO A 147 1.65 9.75 -4.36
N TYR A 148 2.03 8.71 -5.10
CA TYR A 148 3.05 7.77 -4.62
C TYR A 148 4.38 8.47 -4.40
N SER A 149 4.71 9.45 -5.24
CA SER A 149 5.86 10.35 -5.10
C SER A 149 6.01 11.00 -3.72
N ASN A 150 4.92 11.23 -2.98
CA ASN A 150 4.95 11.77 -1.61
C ASN A 150 5.21 10.71 -0.53
N SER A 151 5.14 9.43 -0.87
CA SER A 151 5.37 8.35 0.09
C SER A 151 6.83 8.22 0.46
N ARG A 152 7.10 7.77 1.68
CA ARG A 152 8.47 7.48 2.13
C ARG A 152 9.18 6.47 1.21
N THR A 153 8.46 5.47 0.72
CA THR A 153 8.98 4.42 -0.17
C THR A 153 9.48 5.00 -1.49
N HIS A 154 8.73 5.93 -2.08
CA HIS A 154 9.10 6.57 -3.34
C HIS A 154 10.12 7.67 -3.14
N ARG A 155 9.99 8.48 -2.08
CA ARG A 155 10.95 9.56 -1.78
C ARG A 155 12.37 9.05 -1.66
N VAL A 156 12.59 7.92 -0.99
CA VAL A 156 13.95 7.35 -0.85
C VAL A 156 14.52 6.92 -2.21
N VAL A 157 13.68 6.40 -3.11
CA VAL A 157 14.12 6.07 -4.47
C VAL A 157 14.35 7.34 -5.29
N ALA A 158 13.47 8.34 -5.16
CA ALA A 158 13.60 9.63 -5.82
C ALA A 158 14.88 10.38 -5.40
N ASP A 159 15.22 10.34 -4.10
CA ASP A 159 16.44 10.96 -3.57
C ASP A 159 17.70 10.31 -4.18
N VAL A 160 17.70 8.98 -4.33
CA VAL A 160 18.82 8.22 -4.92
C VAL A 160 18.90 8.38 -6.44
N THR A 161 17.77 8.63 -7.10
CA THR A 161 17.68 8.77 -8.56
C THR A 161 17.62 10.22 -9.02
N ALA A 162 17.79 11.18 -8.10
CA ALA A 162 17.57 12.61 -8.35
C ALA A 162 18.47 13.17 -9.47
N GLU A 163 19.70 12.67 -9.59
CA GLU A 163 20.65 13.11 -10.61
C GLU A 163 20.25 12.68 -12.04
N TRP A 164 19.42 11.65 -12.18
CA TRP A 164 18.95 11.10 -13.46
C TRP A 164 17.46 11.31 -13.68
N ASN A 165 16.82 12.22 -12.94
CA ASN A 165 15.37 12.36 -12.94
C ASN A 165 14.78 12.63 -14.34
N ASP A 166 15.48 13.38 -15.19
CA ASP A 166 15.07 13.69 -16.57
C ASP A 166 15.38 12.55 -17.56
N GLN A 167 16.09 11.50 -17.13
CA GLN A 167 16.45 10.33 -17.94
C GLN A 167 15.69 9.07 -17.53
N ILE A 168 14.91 9.14 -16.44
CA ILE A 168 14.20 8.00 -15.86
C ILE A 168 12.69 8.24 -15.95
N HIS A 169 12.02 7.39 -16.71
CA HIS A 169 10.56 7.32 -16.71
C HIS A 169 10.08 6.42 -15.59
N LYS A 170 9.34 6.98 -14.62
CA LYS A 170 8.87 6.24 -13.44
C LYS A 170 7.47 5.70 -13.63
N VAL A 171 7.32 4.40 -13.35
CA VAL A 171 6.03 3.69 -13.36
C VAL A 171 5.82 2.96 -12.06
N THR A 172 4.72 3.27 -11.38
CA THR A 172 4.30 2.60 -10.17
C THR A 172 3.43 1.37 -10.49
N VAL A 173 3.74 0.20 -9.94
CA VAL A 173 2.89 -0.99 -10.04
C VAL A 173 1.86 -0.97 -8.91
N SER A 174 0.64 -0.56 -9.26
CA SER A 174 -0.54 -0.63 -8.42
C SER A 174 -1.06 -2.06 -8.34
N GLY A 175 -1.35 -2.55 -7.12
CA GLY A 175 -2.05 -3.83 -6.95
C GLY A 175 -3.46 -3.87 -7.54
N MET A 176 -4.06 -2.71 -7.84
CA MET A 176 -5.40 -2.60 -8.40
C MET A 176 -5.39 -2.37 -9.90
N TYR A 177 -4.53 -1.46 -10.38
CA TYR A 177 -4.54 -1.02 -11.77
C TYR A 177 -3.42 -1.57 -12.65
N GLY A 178 -2.35 -2.09 -12.04
CA GLY A 178 -1.12 -2.42 -12.74
C GLY A 178 -0.22 -1.20 -12.93
N PRO A 179 0.41 -1.00 -14.10
CA PRO A 179 1.34 0.11 -14.33
C PRO A 179 0.62 1.46 -14.31
N VAL A 180 1.11 2.37 -13.47
CA VAL A 180 0.65 3.75 -13.32
C VAL A 180 1.86 4.68 -13.47
N PRO A 181 2.03 5.33 -14.64
CA PRO A 181 3.07 6.34 -14.82
C PRO A 181 2.92 7.51 -13.84
N GLU A 182 4.04 8.10 -13.42
CA GLU A 182 4.10 9.18 -12.41
C GLU A 182 3.15 10.34 -12.72
N GLN A 183 3.04 10.73 -13.99
CA GLN A 183 2.16 11.82 -14.44
C GLN A 183 0.65 11.60 -14.17
N TYR A 184 0.23 10.35 -13.93
CA TYR A 184 -1.16 10.01 -13.64
C TYR A 184 -1.44 9.76 -12.15
N GLU A 185 -0.44 9.78 -11.28
CA GLU A 185 -0.62 9.51 -9.84
C GLU A 185 -1.55 10.50 -9.13
N SER A 186 -1.75 11.67 -9.73
CA SER A 186 -2.60 12.73 -9.20
C SER A 186 -4.11 12.53 -9.46
N LEU A 187 -4.49 11.58 -10.32
CA LEU A 187 -5.88 11.31 -10.68
C LEU A 187 -6.68 10.82 -9.46
N SER A 188 -7.95 11.22 -9.39
CA SER A 188 -8.84 10.89 -8.27
C SER A 188 -8.93 9.40 -8.01
N GLN A 189 -9.22 8.58 -9.04
CA GLN A 189 -9.32 7.13 -8.89
C GLN A 189 -8.02 6.44 -8.44
N ILE A 190 -6.86 7.09 -8.63
CA ILE A 190 -5.58 6.59 -8.14
C ILE A 190 -5.40 6.96 -6.67
N LYS A 191 -5.74 8.20 -6.27
CA LYS A 191 -5.62 8.66 -4.87
C LYS A 191 -6.59 7.96 -3.90
N SER A 192 -7.83 7.73 -4.31
CA SER A 192 -8.93 7.29 -3.43
C SER A 192 -8.99 5.78 -3.18
N TYR A 193 -8.27 4.96 -3.97
CA TYR A 193 -8.30 3.51 -3.76
C TYR A 193 -7.40 3.12 -2.56
N GLU A 194 -7.82 2.18 -1.72
CA GLU A 194 -6.96 1.64 -0.65
C GLU A 194 -6.82 0.13 -0.84
N TYR A 195 -5.84 -0.29 -1.66
CA TYR A 195 -5.63 -1.70 -1.98
C TYR A 195 -4.14 -2.03 -2.07
N VAL A 196 -3.73 -3.06 -1.35
CA VAL A 196 -2.36 -3.60 -1.39
C VAL A 196 -2.44 -5.05 -1.84
N LEU A 197 -1.66 -5.39 -2.86
CA LEU A 197 -1.62 -6.74 -3.40
C LEU A 197 -1.13 -7.73 -2.32
N THR A 198 -1.93 -8.77 -2.04
CA THR A 198 -1.54 -9.82 -1.10
C THR A 198 -1.14 -11.11 -1.82
N ASN A 199 -0.35 -11.96 -1.15
CA ASN A 199 0.09 -13.24 -1.71
C ASN A 199 -1.07 -14.22 -1.98
N ALA A 200 -2.23 -14.04 -1.33
CA ALA A 200 -3.38 -14.93 -1.48
C ALA A 200 -4.15 -14.72 -2.80
N GLU A 201 -4.01 -13.55 -3.43
CA GLU A 201 -4.86 -13.10 -4.53
C GLU A 201 -4.24 -13.38 -5.90
N LYS A 202 -4.03 -14.67 -6.22
CA LYS A 202 -3.36 -15.10 -7.46
C LYS A 202 -3.99 -14.55 -8.73
N GLN A 203 -5.32 -14.50 -8.82
CA GLN A 203 -6.02 -13.96 -9.99
C GLN A 203 -5.69 -12.48 -10.22
N ARG A 204 -5.57 -11.70 -9.14
CA ARG A 204 -5.26 -10.27 -9.24
C ARG A 204 -3.79 -10.03 -9.52
N GLN A 205 -2.90 -10.83 -8.95
CA GLN A 205 -1.49 -10.84 -9.34
C GLN A 205 -1.35 -11.09 -10.84
N GLN A 206 -2.04 -12.10 -11.39
CA GLN A 206 -1.99 -12.39 -12.83
C GLN A 206 -2.56 -11.23 -13.67
N LEU A 207 -3.65 -10.58 -13.22
CA LEU A 207 -4.16 -9.39 -13.90
C LEU A 207 -3.10 -8.27 -13.96
N VAL A 208 -2.42 -8.02 -12.85
CA VAL A 208 -1.35 -7.01 -12.78
C VAL A 208 -0.16 -7.40 -13.66
N VAL A 209 0.25 -8.67 -13.66
CA VAL A 209 1.29 -9.20 -14.57
C VAL A 209 0.89 -8.93 -16.02
N ASN A 210 -0.30 -9.38 -16.44
CA ASN A 210 -0.76 -9.21 -17.81
C ASN A 210 -0.78 -7.73 -18.23
N ARG A 211 -1.25 -6.83 -17.35
CA ARG A 211 -1.27 -5.39 -17.63
C ARG A 211 0.13 -4.79 -17.72
N LEU A 212 1.07 -5.24 -16.88
CA LEU A 212 2.46 -4.80 -16.94
C LEU A 212 3.15 -5.33 -18.20
N VAL A 213 2.92 -6.59 -18.58
CA VAL A 213 3.42 -7.17 -19.84
C VAL A 213 2.92 -6.38 -21.02
N SER A 214 1.61 -6.14 -21.14
CA SER A 214 1.06 -5.36 -22.25
C SER A 214 1.57 -3.92 -22.30
N TYR A 215 1.88 -3.32 -21.14
CA TYR A 215 2.54 -2.02 -21.10
C TYR A 215 3.98 -2.08 -21.63
N LEU A 216 4.74 -3.12 -21.26
CA LEU A 216 6.11 -3.32 -21.75
C LEU A 216 6.15 -3.67 -23.24
N GLU A 217 5.19 -4.44 -23.75
CA GLU A 217 5.07 -4.75 -25.17
C GLU A 217 4.83 -3.48 -26.01
N GLU A 218 4.03 -2.54 -25.51
CA GLU A 218 3.71 -1.29 -26.20
C GLU A 218 4.84 -0.25 -26.10
N TYR A 219 5.45 -0.10 -24.92
CA TYR A 219 6.36 1.02 -24.62
C TYR A 219 7.80 0.60 -24.26
N GLY A 220 8.03 -0.66 -23.89
CA GLY A 220 9.31 -1.12 -23.36
C GLY A 220 10.48 -0.95 -24.32
N SER A 221 10.25 -1.13 -25.62
CA SER A 221 11.28 -0.95 -26.66
C SER A 221 11.77 0.49 -26.86
N GLN A 222 11.11 1.48 -26.22
CA GLN A 222 11.51 2.89 -26.28
C GLN A 222 12.57 3.23 -25.22
N PHE A 223 12.87 2.32 -24.30
CA PHE A 223 13.85 2.49 -23.25
C PHE A 223 15.11 1.67 -23.55
N ASP A 224 16.28 2.23 -23.24
CA ASP A 224 17.56 1.54 -23.33
C ASP A 224 17.68 0.44 -22.25
N ALA A 225 17.01 0.63 -21.11
CA ALA A 225 16.97 -0.34 -20.04
C ALA A 225 15.67 -0.29 -19.24
N ILE A 226 15.30 -1.45 -18.70
CA ILE A 226 14.11 -1.64 -17.86
C ILE A 226 14.56 -2.14 -16.50
N VAL A 227 14.32 -1.34 -15.46
CA VAL A 227 14.78 -1.63 -14.09
C VAL A 227 13.57 -1.65 -13.16
N GLY A 228 13.41 -2.72 -12.40
CA GLY A 228 12.41 -2.84 -11.35
C GLY A 228 13.07 -2.73 -9.98
N TYR A 229 12.59 -1.87 -9.09
CA TYR A 229 13.06 -1.82 -7.71
C TYR A 229 12.00 -2.33 -6.74
N ALA A 230 12.10 -3.60 -6.33
CA ALA A 230 11.10 -4.24 -5.50
C ALA A 230 11.69 -5.26 -4.52
N THR A 231 11.45 -5.04 -3.23
CA THR A 231 11.91 -5.92 -2.15
C THR A 231 10.81 -6.80 -1.56
N SER A 232 9.56 -6.32 -1.55
CA SER A 232 8.44 -7.09 -1.01
C SER A 232 8.14 -8.31 -1.88
N LYS A 233 7.93 -9.48 -1.27
CA LYS A 233 7.74 -10.75 -1.98
C LYS A 233 6.67 -10.66 -3.09
N THR A 234 5.49 -10.13 -2.79
CA THR A 234 4.35 -10.11 -3.72
C THR A 234 4.66 -9.29 -4.97
N TYR A 235 5.03 -8.02 -4.80
CA TYR A 235 5.30 -7.13 -5.94
C TYR A 235 6.54 -7.55 -6.70
N ARG A 236 7.57 -8.03 -5.99
CA ARG A 236 8.77 -8.56 -6.62
C ARG A 236 8.42 -9.72 -7.54
N THR A 237 7.64 -10.70 -7.08
CA THR A 237 7.21 -11.84 -7.91
C THR A 237 6.42 -11.40 -9.14
N VAL A 238 5.52 -10.42 -8.99
CA VAL A 238 4.74 -9.87 -10.11
C VAL A 238 5.64 -9.19 -11.15
N ILE A 239 6.59 -8.36 -10.71
CA ILE A 239 7.51 -7.65 -11.60
C ILE A 239 8.49 -8.63 -12.27
N GLU A 240 9.07 -9.56 -11.51
CA GLU A 240 9.95 -10.62 -12.03
C GLU A 240 9.23 -11.47 -13.09
N GLN A 241 7.97 -11.83 -12.83
CA GLN A 241 7.17 -12.59 -13.79
C GLN A 241 6.90 -11.78 -15.06
N ALA A 242 6.48 -10.51 -14.94
CA ALA A 242 6.23 -9.67 -16.10
C ALA A 242 7.48 -9.43 -16.96
N PHE A 243 8.64 -9.19 -16.33
CA PHE A 243 9.91 -9.03 -17.06
C PHE A 243 10.35 -10.32 -17.73
N SER A 244 10.15 -11.47 -17.06
CA SER A 244 10.42 -12.78 -17.67
C SER A 244 9.51 -13.10 -18.84
N GLU A 245 8.24 -12.68 -18.81
CA GLU A 245 7.29 -12.88 -19.91
C GLU A 245 7.57 -11.93 -21.08
N TYR A 246 7.94 -10.67 -20.81
CA TYR A 246 8.36 -9.71 -21.83
C TYR A 246 9.70 -10.08 -22.47
N GLY A 247 10.62 -10.65 -21.69
CA GLY A 247 11.94 -11.12 -22.15
C GLY A 247 13.09 -10.15 -21.90
N ASP A 248 12.85 -9.05 -21.19
CA ASP A 248 13.87 -8.05 -20.84
C ASP A 248 13.55 -7.36 -19.51
N GLY A 249 14.57 -6.82 -18.86
CA GLY A 249 14.51 -6.09 -17.61
C GLY A 249 15.16 -6.81 -16.43
N VAL A 250 15.58 -6.02 -15.43
CA VAL A 250 16.24 -6.51 -14.22
C VAL A 250 15.50 -6.04 -12.96
N VAL A 251 15.36 -6.93 -11.97
CA VAL A 251 14.74 -6.59 -10.68
C VAL A 251 15.81 -6.50 -9.60
N LEU A 252 15.94 -5.29 -9.05
CA LEU A 252 16.84 -4.94 -7.96
C LEU A 252 16.07 -4.82 -6.64
N PRO A 253 16.74 -5.06 -5.49
CA PRO A 253 18.09 -5.65 -5.36
C PRO A 253 18.13 -7.10 -5.88
N LYS A 254 19.27 -7.60 -6.37
CA LYS A 254 19.34 -8.98 -6.93
C LYS A 254 19.17 -10.05 -5.86
N ASP A 255 19.76 -9.85 -4.68
CA ASP A 255 19.70 -10.78 -3.54
C ASP A 255 19.41 -10.05 -2.21
N PRO A 256 18.16 -9.60 -1.98
CA PRO A 256 17.80 -8.98 -0.71
C PRO A 256 17.88 -10.01 0.43
N LYS A 257 18.40 -9.62 1.60
CA LYS A 257 18.53 -10.55 2.74
C LYS A 257 17.18 -11.12 3.19
N MET A 258 16.09 -10.38 2.96
CA MET A 258 14.71 -10.83 3.21
C MET A 258 13.77 -10.22 2.17
N ARG A 259 12.72 -10.93 1.76
CA ARG A 259 11.73 -10.37 0.81
C ARG A 259 10.67 -9.51 1.53
N ALA A 260 11.11 -8.43 2.17
CA ALA A 260 10.31 -7.55 3.03
C ALA A 260 10.50 -6.07 2.70
N LEU A 261 9.53 -5.23 3.07
CA LEU A 261 9.57 -3.78 2.85
C LEU A 261 10.75 -3.10 3.58
N THR A 262 11.24 -3.67 4.69
CA THR A 262 12.39 -3.12 5.42
C THR A 262 13.67 -3.10 4.59
N GLU A 263 13.83 -4.04 3.65
CA GLU A 263 14.97 -4.05 2.72
C GLU A 263 14.92 -2.89 1.72
N HIS A 264 13.76 -2.30 1.46
CA HIS A 264 13.60 -1.17 0.53
C HIS A 264 14.38 0.06 0.99
N PHE A 265 14.57 0.19 2.31
CA PHE A 265 15.25 1.33 2.93
C PHE A 265 16.71 1.04 3.25
N ARG A 266 17.24 -0.12 2.86
CA ARG A 266 18.64 -0.45 3.12
C ARG A 266 19.54 0.27 2.13
N THR A 267 20.53 0.96 2.68
CA THR A 267 21.54 1.68 1.92
C THR A 267 22.20 0.79 0.86
N THR A 268 22.60 -0.42 1.21
CA THR A 268 23.24 -1.35 0.25
C THR A 268 22.37 -1.69 -0.96
N ASN A 269 21.05 -1.78 -0.77
CA ASN A 269 20.13 -2.09 -1.87
C ASN A 269 19.84 -0.86 -2.72
N LEU A 270 19.88 0.33 -2.13
CA LEU A 270 19.75 1.61 -2.84
C LEU A 270 21.02 1.96 -3.61
N GLU A 271 22.19 1.66 -3.03
CA GLU A 271 23.49 1.75 -3.70
C GLU A 271 23.53 0.83 -4.92
N GLU A 272 23.06 -0.42 -4.81
CA GLU A 272 22.95 -1.34 -5.96
C GLU A 272 22.06 -0.76 -7.09
N LEU A 273 20.96 -0.08 -6.74
CA LEU A 273 20.12 0.61 -7.72
C LEU A 273 20.88 1.76 -8.39
N SER A 274 21.53 2.61 -7.58
CA SER A 274 22.29 3.77 -8.06
C SER A 274 23.44 3.36 -8.98
N GLU A 275 24.24 2.37 -8.57
CA GLU A 275 25.37 1.84 -9.36
C GLU A 275 24.89 1.25 -10.69
N HIS A 276 23.75 0.55 -10.69
CA HIS A 276 23.21 -0.01 -11.91
C HIS A 276 22.69 1.06 -12.88
N LEU A 277 22.04 2.10 -12.37
CA LEU A 277 21.58 3.22 -13.19
C LEU A 277 22.74 4.02 -13.76
N ASP A 278 23.80 4.24 -12.97
CA ASP A 278 25.01 4.91 -13.43
C ASP A 278 25.69 4.14 -14.57
N ASP A 279 25.83 2.82 -14.45
CA ASP A 279 26.41 1.96 -15.49
C ASP A 279 25.61 2.03 -16.80
N VAL A 280 24.28 1.89 -16.71
CA VAL A 280 23.38 1.94 -17.87
C VAL A 280 23.42 3.31 -18.54
N LEU A 281 23.32 4.40 -17.77
CA LEU A 281 23.23 5.76 -18.33
C LEU A 281 24.58 6.27 -18.82
N SER A 282 25.69 5.86 -18.19
CA SER A 282 27.05 6.17 -18.63
C SER A 282 27.47 5.36 -19.86
N SER A 283 26.87 4.18 -20.08
CA SER A 283 27.06 3.43 -21.32
C SER A 283 26.48 4.23 -22.50
N THR A 284 27.36 4.65 -23.41
CA THR A 284 26.97 5.37 -24.62
C THR A 284 26.10 4.44 -25.46
N PRO A 285 24.91 4.87 -25.95
CA PRO A 285 24.08 4.00 -26.77
C PRO A 285 24.88 3.58 -28.01
N SER A 286 24.95 2.27 -28.26
CA SER A 286 25.50 1.76 -29.50
C SER A 286 24.57 2.19 -30.63
N GLN A 287 24.99 3.19 -31.41
CA GLN A 287 24.36 3.58 -32.67
C GLN A 287 24.39 2.46 -33.70
#